data_AF-A0A2E3GZJ4-F1
#
_entry.id   AF-A0A2E3GZJ4-F1
#
_cell.length_a   1.000
_cell.length_b   1.000
_cell.length_c   1.000
_cell.angle_alpha   90.00
_cell.angle_beta   90.00
_cell.angle_gamma   90.00
#
_symmetry.space_group_name_H-M   'P 1'
#
loop_
_entity.id
_entity.type
_entity.pdbx_description
1 polymer ?
#
loop_
_entity_poly.entity_id
_entity_poly.type
_entity_poly.pdbx_seq_one_letter_code
_entity_poly.pdbx_strand_id
1 'polypeptide(L)'
;MAAITAAAVVAGATVYSADQQKKAAEKAADKQAEGVANAQDQAAIGRDRAVPAVTQGYNDAIGTLNDGTAQASDILTNAQALSEGRLNQGYQGATDLYNTGFDSARNNYSEGFDSAFQNQIDGFSGSADAYGTGYENALGGINKGFSDAKSSLTSARGGASSAVNNSYGVARNDLNEGRDAAIGQIDQGRSDAKETLNPLIETGNQSNQLQAALSGALGAEAQQAAFDDYKTSPGQDFFRQQQEQALLRNSAALGGGLSSDGRVMTALQDQAFGRAQTDFDNNFARLGSISDRGAGASQALASLQTSLAQSGGNIEQAMAQALGGLSQWKGSQLSNINQNYGNAMAGVNTAQGSAIGNLEQQYGGQMADLYRDYGNTMAGLNLAQGETMAGLDLSQGNTLAGLQLSQGGQLSNSANNYGNALAGLATNNANNVANMQANQGNAIGNIEIG
;
A
#
# COMPACT_ATOMS: atom_id res chain seq x y z
N MET A 1 -105.56 -10.62 100.74
CA MET A 1 -104.93 -9.96 101.93
C MET A 1 -104.57 -8.55 101.47
N ALA A 2 -105.11 -7.42 101.94
CA ALA A 2 -105.79 -7.02 103.18
C ALA A 2 -107.14 -6.29 102.87
N ALA A 3 -108.22 -6.61 103.58
CA ALA A 3 -108.88 -5.80 104.64
C ALA A 3 -109.41 -4.42 104.16
N ILE A 4 -110.73 -4.30 103.95
CA ILE A 4 -111.70 -3.61 104.84
C ILE A 4 -111.39 -2.11 104.95
N THR A 5 -112.28 -1.20 104.51
CA THR A 5 -113.27 -0.59 105.41
C THR A 5 -114.45 -0.01 104.62
N ALA A 6 -115.62 -0.60 104.87
CA ALA A 6 -116.93 -0.03 104.58
C ALA A 6 -117.32 0.96 105.69
N ALA A 7 -117.74 2.17 105.33
CA ALA A 7 -118.40 3.11 106.22
C ALA A 7 -119.77 3.43 105.64
N ALA A 8 -120.80 2.88 106.27
CA ALA A 8 -122.20 3.18 106.02
C ALA A 8 -122.56 4.54 106.64
N VAL A 9 -123.20 5.41 105.88
CA VAL A 9 -124.02 6.50 106.42
C VAL A 9 -125.40 6.41 105.78
N VAL A 10 -126.32 5.86 106.58
CA VAL A 10 -127.77 5.85 106.37
C VAL A 10 -128.30 7.19 106.85
N ALA A 11 -128.93 7.98 105.98
CA ALA A 11 -129.80 9.08 106.41
C ALA A 11 -130.78 9.51 105.29
N GLY A 12 -132.07 9.32 105.54
CA GLY A 12 -133.13 10.22 105.06
C GLY A 12 -133.61 10.06 103.61
N ALA A 13 -134.36 9.00 103.33
CA ALA A 13 -135.27 8.98 102.19
C ALA A 13 -136.52 9.81 102.53
N THR A 14 -136.46 11.12 102.28
CA THR A 14 -137.65 11.94 102.09
C THR A 14 -138.26 11.60 100.73
N VAL A 15 -139.53 11.20 100.73
CA VAL A 15 -140.29 10.90 99.51
C VAL A 15 -140.44 12.21 98.72
N TYR A 16 -139.56 12.42 97.76
CA TYR A 16 -139.66 13.47 96.76
C TYR A 16 -140.96 13.27 95.95
N SER A 17 -141.77 14.32 95.80
CA SER A 17 -143.01 14.26 95.02
C SER A 17 -142.72 13.92 93.55
N ALA A 18 -143.70 13.37 92.83
CA ALA A 18 -143.54 12.96 91.42
C ALA A 18 -142.94 14.06 90.52
N ASP A 19 -143.26 15.33 90.80
CA ASP A 19 -142.66 16.50 90.11
C ASP A 19 -141.17 16.70 90.41
N GLN A 20 -140.71 16.36 91.62
CA GLN A 20 -139.30 16.43 91.99
C GLN A 20 -138.49 15.24 91.46
N GLN A 21 -139.10 14.05 91.34
CA GLN A 21 -138.48 12.90 90.67
C GLN A 21 -138.35 13.14 89.16
N LYS A 22 -139.36 13.75 88.52
CA LYS A 22 -139.28 14.19 87.12
C LYS A 22 -138.19 15.24 86.91
N LYS A 23 -138.11 16.27 87.76
CA LYS A 23 -137.03 17.27 87.72
C LYS A 23 -135.65 16.68 88.01
N ALA A 24 -135.54 15.66 88.86
CA ALA A 24 -134.27 14.98 89.12
C ALA A 24 -133.85 14.09 87.94
N ALA A 25 -134.80 13.43 87.27
CA ALA A 25 -134.56 12.65 86.05
C ALA A 25 -134.22 13.54 84.85
N GLU A 26 -134.91 14.66 84.66
CA GLU A 26 -134.57 15.68 83.65
C GLU A 26 -133.18 16.27 83.94
N LYS A 27 -132.86 16.61 85.19
CA LYS A 27 -131.53 17.10 85.57
C LYS A 27 -130.42 16.04 85.45
N ALA A 28 -130.75 14.76 85.62
CA ALA A 28 -129.81 13.65 85.40
C ALA A 28 -129.61 13.38 83.89
N ALA A 29 -130.66 13.47 83.09
CA ALA A 29 -130.59 13.40 81.63
C ALA A 29 -129.83 14.61 81.06
N ASP A 30 -130.06 15.81 81.58
CA ASP A 30 -129.31 17.02 81.21
C ASP A 30 -127.85 16.92 81.62
N LYS A 31 -127.53 16.41 82.82
CA LYS A 31 -126.15 16.14 83.24
C LYS A 31 -125.48 15.01 82.45
N GLN A 32 -126.25 14.01 82.02
CA GLN A 32 -125.75 12.93 81.17
C GLN A 32 -125.55 13.44 79.74
N ALA A 33 -126.43 14.29 79.23
CA ALA A 33 -126.27 14.98 77.96
C ALA A 33 -125.10 15.99 78.00
N GLU A 34 -124.91 16.71 79.11
CA GLU A 34 -123.77 17.60 79.35
C GLU A 34 -122.47 16.80 79.54
N GLY A 35 -122.53 15.62 80.18
CA GLY A 35 -121.40 14.70 80.30
C GLY A 35 -121.02 14.05 78.97
N VAL A 36 -122.01 13.68 78.15
CA VAL A 36 -121.80 13.19 76.77
C VAL A 36 -121.29 14.32 75.87
N ALA A 37 -121.84 15.53 75.97
CA ALA A 37 -121.37 16.69 75.24
C ALA A 37 -119.93 17.06 75.64
N ASN A 38 -119.62 17.10 76.95
CA ASN A 38 -118.26 17.32 77.43
C ASN A 38 -117.30 16.19 77.00
N ALA A 39 -117.75 14.93 77.00
CA ALA A 39 -116.93 13.81 76.50
C ALA A 39 -116.72 13.89 74.99
N GLN A 40 -117.73 14.31 74.23
CA GLN A 40 -117.65 14.55 72.79
C GLN A 40 -116.76 15.76 72.47
N ASP A 41 -116.83 16.84 73.25
CA ASP A 41 -115.98 18.02 73.13
C ASP A 41 -114.53 17.70 73.51
N GLN A 42 -114.30 16.94 74.59
CA GLN A 42 -112.95 16.48 74.96
C GLN A 42 -112.38 15.50 73.93
N ALA A 43 -113.20 14.62 73.35
CA ALA A 43 -112.80 13.76 72.23
C ALA A 43 -112.50 14.58 70.97
N ALA A 44 -113.30 15.60 70.65
CA ALA A 44 -113.05 16.52 69.54
C ALA A 44 -111.76 17.32 69.74
N ILE A 45 -111.53 17.90 70.92
CA ILE A 45 -110.28 18.58 71.28
C ILE A 45 -109.08 17.62 71.21
N GLY A 46 -109.27 16.37 71.65
CA GLY A 46 -108.27 15.31 71.53
C GLY A 46 -107.90 15.02 70.08
N ARG A 47 -108.90 14.87 69.20
CA ARG A 47 -108.71 14.67 67.75
C ARG A 47 -108.07 15.88 67.07
N ASP A 48 -108.55 17.08 67.37
CA ASP A 48 -108.03 18.35 66.85
C ASP A 48 -106.56 18.58 67.21
N ARG A 49 -106.08 17.97 68.31
CA ARG A 49 -104.66 17.99 68.70
C ARG A 49 -103.87 16.82 68.12
N ALA A 50 -104.47 15.63 68.07
CA ALA A 50 -103.80 14.41 67.64
C ALA A 50 -103.53 14.39 66.13
N VAL A 51 -104.49 14.83 65.29
CA VAL A 51 -104.31 14.85 63.83
C VAL A 51 -103.15 15.75 63.40
N PRO A 52 -103.04 17.02 63.85
CA PRO A 52 -101.88 17.85 63.52
C PRO A 52 -100.56 17.31 64.07
N ALA A 53 -100.55 16.76 65.28
CA ALA A 53 -99.33 16.21 65.89
C ALA A 53 -98.80 14.99 65.12
N VAL A 54 -99.69 14.05 64.75
CA VAL A 54 -99.34 12.90 63.91
C VAL A 54 -98.90 13.36 62.52
N THR A 55 -99.61 14.32 61.93
CA THR A 55 -99.25 14.88 60.63
C THR A 55 -97.86 15.51 60.64
N GLN A 56 -97.56 16.31 61.66
CA GLN A 56 -96.26 16.93 61.83
C GLN A 56 -95.16 15.87 62.01
N GLY A 57 -95.39 14.85 62.86
CA GLY A 57 -94.42 13.78 63.07
C GLY A 57 -94.07 12.99 61.80
N TYR A 58 -95.06 12.71 60.94
CA TYR A 58 -94.82 12.07 59.64
C TYR A 58 -94.10 13.00 58.66
N ASN A 59 -94.46 14.29 58.64
CA ASN A 59 -93.78 15.28 57.80
C ASN A 59 -92.30 15.44 58.20
N ASP A 60 -92.01 15.47 59.51
CA ASP A 60 -90.64 15.56 60.04
C ASP A 60 -89.83 14.29 59.70
N ALA A 61 -90.46 13.11 59.78
CA ALA A 61 -89.84 11.85 59.40
C ALA A 61 -89.53 11.78 57.90
N ILE A 62 -90.47 12.23 57.04
CA ILE A 62 -90.25 12.36 55.59
C ILE A 62 -89.13 13.35 55.30
N GLY A 63 -89.09 14.50 55.99
CA GLY A 63 -88.01 15.47 55.88
C GLY A 63 -86.65 14.86 56.20
N THR A 64 -86.53 14.20 57.35
CA THR A 64 -85.29 13.52 57.78
C THR A 64 -84.84 12.46 56.78
N LEU A 65 -85.78 11.69 56.22
CA LEU A 65 -85.49 10.66 55.20
C LEU A 65 -84.96 11.28 53.90
N ASN A 66 -85.58 12.37 53.45
CA ASN A 66 -85.14 13.10 52.26
C ASN A 66 -83.76 13.73 52.46
N ASP A 67 -83.50 14.33 53.62
CA ASP A 67 -82.20 14.89 53.98
C ASP A 67 -81.11 13.82 54.03
N GLY A 68 -81.40 12.66 54.63
CA GLY A 68 -80.48 11.52 54.64
C GLY A 68 -80.19 10.99 53.23
N THR A 69 -81.21 10.95 52.36
CA THR A 69 -81.03 10.56 50.95
C THR A 69 -80.19 11.58 50.18
N ALA A 70 -80.39 12.89 50.42
CA ALA A 70 -79.57 13.94 49.82
C ALA A 70 -78.10 13.82 50.26
N GLN A 71 -77.85 13.62 51.55
CA GLN A 71 -76.50 13.40 52.08
C GLN A 71 -75.84 12.15 51.46
N ALA A 72 -76.58 11.04 51.32
CA ALA A 72 -76.07 9.84 50.67
C ALA A 72 -75.74 10.07 49.19
N SER A 73 -76.58 10.83 48.47
CA SER A 73 -76.32 11.25 47.09
C SER A 73 -75.05 12.11 46.98
N ASP A 74 -74.85 13.07 47.89
CA ASP A 74 -73.65 13.91 47.93
C ASP A 74 -72.39 13.08 48.20
N ILE A 75 -72.45 12.13 49.13
CA ILE A 75 -71.35 11.21 49.41
C ILE A 75 -70.99 10.39 48.16
N LEU A 76 -71.99 9.84 47.46
CA LEU A 76 -71.75 9.09 46.23
C LEU A 76 -71.14 9.99 45.15
N THR A 77 -71.63 11.23 45.00
CA THR A 77 -71.12 12.19 44.00
C THR A 77 -69.65 12.49 44.25
N ASN A 78 -69.30 12.76 45.51
CA ASN A 78 -67.91 13.01 45.92
C ASN A 78 -67.03 11.78 45.74
N ALA A 79 -67.55 10.58 46.05
CA ALA A 79 -66.83 9.33 45.85
C ALA A 79 -66.56 9.05 44.36
N GLN A 80 -67.52 9.34 43.47
CA GLN A 80 -67.34 9.24 42.02
C GLN A 80 -66.25 10.21 41.55
N ALA A 81 -66.34 11.49 41.91
CA ALA A 81 -65.35 12.50 41.50
C ALA A 81 -63.93 12.13 41.98
N LEU A 82 -63.80 11.61 43.20
CA LEU A 82 -62.51 11.12 43.71
C LEU A 82 -62.01 9.89 42.95
N SER A 83 -62.90 8.95 42.63
CA SER A 83 -62.56 7.74 41.85
C SER A 83 -62.06 8.12 40.45
N GLU A 84 -62.79 8.99 39.74
CA GLU A 84 -62.41 9.51 38.43
C GLU A 84 -61.08 10.26 38.50
N GLY A 85 -60.89 11.10 39.52
CA GLY A 85 -59.62 11.81 39.75
C GLY A 85 -58.44 10.86 39.91
N ARG A 86 -58.59 9.80 40.72
CA ARG A 86 -57.54 8.78 40.92
C ARG A 86 -57.27 7.97 39.65
N LEU A 87 -58.31 7.60 38.90
CA LEU A 87 -58.16 6.88 37.63
C LEU A 87 -57.40 7.74 36.60
N ASN A 88 -57.74 9.03 36.51
CA ASN A 88 -57.06 9.96 35.61
C ASN A 88 -55.59 10.19 36.01
N GLN A 89 -55.30 10.33 37.31
CA GLN A 89 -53.91 10.41 37.80
C GLN A 89 -53.12 9.13 37.51
N GLY A 90 -53.72 7.96 37.71
CA GLY A 90 -53.08 6.68 37.39
C GLY A 90 -52.77 6.52 35.91
N TYR A 91 -53.71 6.91 35.03
CA TYR A 91 -53.50 6.91 33.58
C TYR A 91 -52.39 7.88 33.14
N GLN A 92 -52.37 9.09 33.68
CA GLN A 92 -51.31 10.07 33.41
C GLN A 92 -49.95 9.52 33.86
N GLY A 93 -49.85 9.03 35.09
CA GLY A 93 -48.61 8.45 35.59
C GLY A 93 -48.12 7.24 34.78
N ALA A 94 -49.03 6.38 34.31
CA ALA A 94 -48.69 5.27 33.43
C ALA A 94 -48.20 5.72 32.05
N THR A 95 -48.85 6.75 31.49
CA THR A 95 -48.48 7.36 30.20
C THR A 95 -47.10 8.01 30.28
N ASP A 96 -46.85 8.79 31.34
CA ASP A 96 -45.58 9.47 31.57
C ASP A 96 -44.43 8.48 31.75
N LEU A 97 -44.64 7.44 32.55
CA LEU A 97 -43.66 6.38 32.77
C LEU A 97 -43.33 5.66 31.46
N TYR A 98 -44.36 5.33 30.67
CA TYR A 98 -44.18 4.65 29.39
C TYR A 98 -43.43 5.52 28.38
N ASN A 99 -43.80 6.80 28.23
CA ASN A 99 -43.11 7.74 27.36
C ASN A 99 -41.65 7.94 27.77
N THR A 100 -41.37 8.07 29.07
CA THR A 100 -40.00 8.18 29.58
C THR A 100 -39.16 6.95 29.25
N GLY A 101 -39.73 5.75 29.43
CA GLY A 101 -39.07 4.50 29.06
C GLY A 101 -38.85 4.37 27.55
N PHE A 102 -39.83 4.78 26.75
CA PHE A 102 -39.74 4.82 25.30
C PHE A 102 -38.63 5.76 24.81
N ASP A 103 -38.60 6.99 25.31
CA ASP A 103 -37.57 7.98 24.95
C ASP A 103 -36.18 7.48 25.32
N SER A 104 -36.05 6.85 26.49
CA SER A 104 -34.79 6.24 26.93
C SER A 104 -34.36 5.11 25.99
N ALA A 105 -35.27 4.23 25.59
CA ALA A 105 -34.98 3.14 24.65
C ALA A 105 -34.58 3.66 23.26
N ARG A 106 -35.27 4.70 22.77
CA ARG A 106 -34.96 5.36 21.50
C ARG A 106 -33.59 6.02 21.52
N ASN A 107 -33.26 6.75 22.59
CA ASN A 107 -31.96 7.41 22.75
C ASN A 107 -30.83 6.39 22.81
N ASN A 108 -30.97 5.34 23.63
CA ASN A 108 -29.97 4.27 23.73
C ASN A 108 -29.72 3.58 22.38
N TYR A 109 -30.79 3.35 21.61
CA TYR A 109 -30.65 2.78 20.27
C TYR A 109 -29.93 3.74 19.31
N SER A 110 -30.28 5.03 19.34
CA SER A 110 -29.62 6.04 18.50
C SER A 110 -28.13 6.15 18.82
N GLU A 111 -27.76 6.21 20.10
CA GLU A 111 -26.35 6.28 20.53
C GLU A 111 -25.56 5.03 20.13
N GLY A 112 -26.17 3.85 20.28
CA GLY A 112 -25.58 2.59 19.85
C GLY A 112 -25.40 2.52 18.32
N PHE A 113 -26.39 3.02 17.57
CA PHE A 113 -26.31 3.14 16.13
C PHE A 113 -25.19 4.08 15.69
N ASP A 114 -25.12 5.29 16.27
CA ASP A 114 -24.11 6.28 15.94
C ASP A 114 -22.70 5.74 16.23
N SER A 115 -22.54 5.02 17.34
CA SER A 115 -21.29 4.33 17.69
C SER A 115 -20.92 3.25 16.68
N ALA A 116 -21.88 2.42 16.26
CA ALA A 116 -21.65 1.39 15.24
C ALA A 116 -21.30 2.00 13.87
N PHE A 117 -21.98 3.09 13.51
CA PHE A 117 -21.75 3.84 12.28
C PHE A 117 -20.34 4.44 12.26
N GLN A 118 -19.90 5.06 13.36
CA GLN A 118 -18.56 5.61 13.48
C GLN A 118 -17.48 4.53 13.41
N ASN A 119 -17.68 3.40 14.10
CA ASN A 119 -16.76 2.25 14.01
C ASN A 119 -16.60 1.75 12.57
N GLN A 120 -17.68 1.78 11.77
CA GLN A 120 -17.62 1.39 10.37
C GLN A 120 -16.85 2.40 9.52
N ILE A 121 -17.00 3.71 9.79
CA ILE A 121 -16.21 4.76 9.14
C ILE A 121 -14.72 4.58 9.46
N ASP A 122 -14.39 4.40 10.74
CA ASP A 122 -13.00 4.27 11.19
C ASP A 122 -12.36 3.01 10.61
N GLY A 123 -13.08 1.89 10.60
CA GLY A 123 -12.62 0.63 9.98
C GLY A 123 -12.40 0.76 8.47
N PHE A 124 -13.28 1.48 7.77
CA PHE A 124 -13.10 1.79 6.35
C PHE A 124 -11.87 2.66 6.11
N SER A 125 -11.73 3.76 6.85
CA SER A 125 -10.59 4.67 6.72
C SER A 125 -9.27 3.94 6.98
N GLY A 126 -9.19 3.16 8.07
CA GLY A 126 -8.00 2.38 8.40
C GLY A 126 -7.66 1.33 7.33
N SER A 127 -8.66 0.73 6.70
CA SER A 127 -8.45 -0.20 5.58
C SER A 127 -7.93 0.53 4.33
N ALA A 128 -8.51 1.68 3.99
CA ALA A 128 -8.08 2.50 2.86
C ALA A 128 -6.62 2.97 3.03
N ASP A 129 -6.26 3.43 4.23
CA ASP A 129 -4.90 3.84 4.58
C ASP A 129 -3.90 2.67 4.49
N ALA A 130 -4.30 1.47 4.94
CA ALA A 130 -3.49 0.27 4.85
C ALA A 130 -3.23 -0.13 3.39
N TYR A 131 -4.25 -0.07 2.52
CA TYR A 131 -4.08 -0.32 1.08
C TYR A 131 -3.18 0.74 0.44
N GLY A 132 -3.36 2.02 0.75
CA GLY A 132 -2.52 3.10 0.25
C GLY A 132 -1.05 2.92 0.63
N THR A 133 -0.79 2.63 1.91
CA THR A 133 0.57 2.36 2.43
C THR A 133 1.18 1.12 1.78
N GLY A 134 0.40 0.04 1.62
CA GLY A 134 0.84 -1.17 0.93
C GLY A 134 1.23 -0.91 -0.53
N TYR A 135 0.42 -0.12 -1.24
CA TYR A 135 0.69 0.30 -2.61
C TYR A 135 1.98 1.11 -2.72
N GLU A 136 2.17 2.12 -1.87
CA GLU A 136 3.38 2.95 -1.89
C GLU A 136 4.64 2.14 -1.61
N ASN A 137 4.59 1.22 -0.64
CA ASN A 137 5.70 0.32 -0.33
C ASN A 137 6.03 -0.61 -1.52
N ALA A 138 5.01 -1.18 -2.16
CA ALA A 138 5.19 -2.04 -3.33
C ALA A 138 5.79 -1.26 -4.51
N LEU A 139 5.30 -0.05 -4.76
CA LEU A 139 5.82 0.85 -5.79
C LEU A 139 7.28 1.24 -5.51
N GLY A 140 7.61 1.55 -4.25
CA GLY A 140 8.98 1.82 -3.81
C GLY A 140 9.90 0.62 -4.02
N GLY A 141 9.43 -0.59 -3.69
CA GLY A 141 10.16 -1.85 -3.91
C GLY A 141 10.43 -2.12 -5.39
N ILE A 142 9.43 -1.95 -6.25
CA ILE A 142 9.55 -2.06 -7.71
C ILE A 142 10.60 -1.07 -8.22
N ASN A 143 10.46 0.22 -7.92
CA ASN A 143 11.37 1.25 -8.41
C ASN A 143 12.81 1.02 -7.95
N LYS A 144 13.02 0.59 -6.71
CA LYS A 144 14.33 0.23 -6.18
C LYS A 144 14.93 -0.96 -6.95
N GLY A 145 14.19 -2.05 -7.09
CA GLY A 145 14.66 -3.25 -7.79
C GLY A 145 15.05 -2.97 -9.25
N PHE A 146 14.24 -2.16 -9.95
CA PHE A 146 14.56 -1.75 -11.32
C PHE A 146 15.74 -0.77 -11.38
N SER A 147 15.91 0.13 -10.42
CA SER A 147 17.10 0.98 -10.31
C SER A 147 18.38 0.16 -10.13
N ASP A 148 18.35 -0.85 -9.25
CA ASP A 148 19.47 -1.75 -9.00
C ASP A 148 19.83 -2.57 -10.25
N ALA A 149 18.81 -3.03 -11.00
CA ALA A 149 19.01 -3.71 -12.27
C ALA A 149 19.67 -2.81 -13.33
N LYS A 150 19.24 -1.55 -13.44
CA LYS A 150 19.84 -0.56 -14.37
C LYS A 150 21.29 -0.26 -14.00
N SER A 151 21.58 -0.11 -12.72
CA SER A 151 22.93 0.08 -12.20
C SER A 151 23.83 -1.10 -12.55
N SER A 152 23.35 -2.32 -12.29
CA SER A 152 24.06 -3.57 -12.60
C SER A 152 24.38 -3.71 -14.09
N LEU A 153 23.42 -3.41 -14.97
CA LEU A 153 23.62 -3.41 -16.43
C LEU A 153 24.68 -2.38 -16.87
N THR A 154 24.67 -1.20 -16.25
CA THR A 154 25.64 -0.14 -16.55
C THR A 154 27.06 -0.57 -16.13
N SER A 155 27.20 -1.15 -14.94
CA SER A 155 28.47 -1.71 -14.46
C SER A 155 28.96 -2.85 -15.35
N ALA A 156 28.08 -3.76 -15.75
CA ALA A 156 28.42 -4.87 -16.65
C ALA A 156 28.90 -4.38 -18.02
N ARG A 157 28.22 -3.40 -18.61
CA ARG A 157 28.66 -2.74 -19.87
C ARG A 157 30.05 -2.12 -19.72
N GLY A 158 30.29 -1.43 -18.60
CA GLY A 158 31.59 -0.83 -18.29
C GLY A 158 32.69 -1.87 -18.21
N GLY A 159 32.47 -2.95 -17.45
CA GLY A 159 33.40 -4.07 -17.32
C GLY A 159 33.73 -4.73 -18.66
N ALA A 160 32.70 -5.03 -19.46
CA ALA A 160 32.88 -5.62 -20.80
C ALA A 160 33.67 -4.69 -21.74
N SER A 161 33.37 -3.39 -21.74
CA SER A 161 34.07 -2.41 -22.58
C SER A 161 35.55 -2.27 -22.17
N SER A 162 35.83 -2.26 -20.86
CA SER A 162 37.20 -2.24 -20.35
C SER A 162 37.98 -3.50 -20.75
N ALA A 163 37.35 -4.67 -20.67
CA ALA A 163 37.96 -5.92 -21.10
C ALA A 163 38.35 -5.88 -22.58
N VAL A 164 37.46 -5.43 -23.48
CA VAL A 164 37.76 -5.27 -24.91
C VAL A 164 38.92 -4.30 -25.14
N ASN A 165 38.93 -3.16 -24.44
CA ASN A 165 40.01 -2.18 -24.55
C ASN A 165 41.36 -2.74 -24.10
N ASN A 166 41.38 -3.52 -23.01
CA ASN A 166 42.59 -4.14 -22.50
C ASN A 166 43.12 -5.20 -23.48
N SER A 167 42.25 -6.09 -23.97
CA SER A 167 42.63 -7.09 -24.97
C SER A 167 43.15 -6.47 -26.26
N TYR A 168 42.53 -5.37 -26.71
CA TYR A 168 43.04 -4.58 -27.84
C TYR A 168 44.44 -4.02 -27.57
N GLY A 169 44.68 -3.50 -26.37
CA GLY A 169 45.99 -2.97 -25.97
C GLY A 169 47.08 -4.05 -25.97
N VAL A 170 46.80 -5.21 -25.38
CA VAL A 170 47.71 -6.36 -25.35
C VAL A 170 48.03 -6.81 -26.78
N ALA A 171 47.02 -7.10 -27.59
CA ALA A 171 47.23 -7.56 -28.96
C ALA A 171 48.01 -6.55 -29.81
N ARG A 172 47.79 -5.25 -29.60
CA ARG A 172 48.55 -4.20 -30.28
C ARG A 172 50.02 -4.20 -29.85
N ASN A 173 50.31 -4.39 -28.57
CA ASN A 173 51.67 -4.47 -28.07
C ASN A 173 52.39 -5.71 -28.63
N ASP A 174 51.73 -6.88 -28.60
CA ASP A 174 52.27 -8.11 -29.16
C ASP A 174 52.63 -7.96 -30.65
N LEU A 175 51.78 -7.26 -31.42
CA LEU A 175 52.07 -6.95 -32.83
C LEU A 175 53.27 -6.02 -33.00
N ASN A 176 53.41 -5.00 -32.15
CA ASN A 176 54.56 -4.09 -32.18
C ASN A 176 55.85 -4.82 -31.81
N GLU A 177 55.83 -5.63 -30.74
CA GLU A 177 56.99 -6.42 -30.29
C GLU A 177 57.42 -7.43 -31.36
N GLY A 178 56.45 -8.11 -31.99
CA GLY A 178 56.71 -9.01 -33.10
C GLY A 178 57.31 -8.29 -34.31
N ARG A 179 56.84 -7.10 -34.66
CA ARG A 179 57.44 -6.25 -35.70
C ARG A 179 58.87 -5.89 -35.35
N ASP A 180 59.10 -5.35 -34.15
CA ASP A 180 60.41 -4.86 -33.73
C ASP A 180 61.44 -6.00 -33.67
N ALA A 181 61.03 -7.19 -33.20
CA ALA A 181 61.86 -8.39 -33.24
C ALA A 181 62.22 -8.81 -34.68
N ALA A 182 61.25 -8.82 -35.60
CA ALA A 182 61.48 -9.17 -36.99
C ALA A 182 62.41 -8.18 -37.71
N ILE A 183 62.23 -6.88 -37.47
CA ILE A 183 63.13 -5.84 -38.00
C ILE A 183 64.52 -5.97 -37.39
N GLY A 184 64.63 -6.22 -36.08
CA GLY A 184 65.91 -6.48 -35.42
C GLY A 184 66.67 -7.66 -36.04
N GLN A 185 65.97 -8.74 -36.38
CA GLN A 185 66.58 -9.89 -37.08
C GLN A 185 67.06 -9.53 -38.50
N ILE A 186 66.30 -8.72 -39.24
CA ILE A 186 66.71 -8.20 -40.56
C ILE A 186 67.96 -7.34 -40.44
N ASP A 187 68.00 -6.45 -39.45
CA ASP A 187 69.15 -5.57 -39.22
C ASP A 187 70.39 -6.35 -38.79
N GLN A 188 70.24 -7.37 -37.94
CA GLN A 188 71.33 -8.28 -37.58
C GLN A 188 71.84 -9.04 -38.80
N GLY A 189 70.96 -9.65 -39.59
CA GLY A 189 71.34 -10.35 -40.82
C GLY A 189 72.03 -9.43 -41.84
N ARG A 190 71.63 -8.16 -41.92
CA ARG A 190 72.33 -7.13 -42.71
C ARG A 190 73.73 -6.87 -42.18
N SER A 191 73.89 -6.77 -40.85
CA SER A 191 75.18 -6.56 -40.21
C SER A 191 76.12 -7.74 -40.45
N ASP A 192 75.65 -8.97 -40.23
CA ASP A 192 76.42 -10.20 -40.43
C ASP A 192 76.86 -10.35 -41.89
N ALA A 193 75.98 -10.03 -42.85
CA ALA A 193 76.30 -10.04 -44.26
C ALA A 193 77.36 -8.98 -44.63
N LYS A 194 77.28 -7.79 -44.05
CA LYS A 194 78.32 -6.75 -44.21
C LYS A 194 79.65 -7.20 -43.64
N GLU A 195 79.66 -7.75 -42.42
CA GLU A 195 80.88 -8.23 -41.76
C GLU A 195 81.54 -9.36 -42.57
N THR A 196 80.75 -10.27 -43.12
CA THR A 196 81.24 -11.38 -43.93
C THR A 196 81.77 -10.93 -45.30
N LEU A 197 81.11 -9.97 -45.95
CA LEU A 197 81.44 -9.54 -47.32
C LEU A 197 82.45 -8.39 -47.37
N ASN A 198 82.55 -7.55 -46.34
CA ASN A 198 83.45 -6.39 -46.32
C ASN A 198 84.92 -6.77 -46.56
N PRO A 199 85.50 -7.82 -45.93
CA PRO A 199 86.89 -8.20 -46.19
C PRO A 199 87.13 -8.55 -47.66
N LEU A 200 86.16 -9.20 -48.32
CA LEU A 200 86.24 -9.54 -49.75
C LEU A 200 86.13 -8.29 -50.63
N ILE A 201 85.24 -7.36 -50.27
CA ILE A 201 85.05 -6.09 -50.97
C ILE A 201 86.30 -5.20 -50.82
N GLU A 202 86.84 -5.06 -49.61
CA GLU A 202 88.06 -4.29 -49.34
C GLU A 202 89.26 -4.86 -50.08
N THR A 203 89.48 -6.18 -49.99
CA THR A 203 90.57 -6.86 -50.70
C THR A 203 90.43 -6.73 -52.21
N GLY A 204 89.20 -6.82 -52.73
CA GLY A 204 88.92 -6.61 -54.16
C GLY A 204 89.17 -5.17 -54.59
N ASN A 205 88.75 -4.18 -53.81
CA ASN A 205 88.98 -2.77 -54.10
C ASN A 205 90.48 -2.43 -54.09
N GLN A 206 91.25 -2.96 -53.12
CA GLN A 206 92.70 -2.81 -53.08
C GLN A 206 93.37 -3.48 -54.30
N SER A 207 92.92 -4.68 -54.67
CA SER A 207 93.42 -5.39 -55.85
C SER A 207 93.11 -4.64 -57.14
N ASN A 208 91.92 -4.04 -57.24
CA ASN A 208 91.51 -3.22 -58.38
C ASN A 208 92.34 -1.93 -58.48
N GLN A 209 92.62 -1.26 -57.34
CA GLN A 209 93.49 -0.08 -57.30
C GLN A 209 94.92 -0.41 -57.73
N LEU A 210 95.48 -1.53 -57.26
CA LEU A 210 96.79 -2.01 -57.68
C LEU A 210 96.80 -2.37 -59.17
N GLN A 211 95.76 -3.03 -59.67
CA GLN A 211 95.62 -3.34 -61.10
C GLN A 211 95.52 -2.07 -61.97
N ALA A 212 94.75 -1.08 -61.51
CA ALA A 212 94.62 0.22 -62.17
C ALA A 212 95.92 1.04 -62.10
N ALA A 213 96.68 0.94 -61.02
CA ALA A 213 98.00 1.53 -60.89
C ALA A 213 98.99 0.87 -61.87
N LEU A 214 99.11 -0.46 -61.83
CA LEU A 214 100.04 -1.22 -62.69
C LEU A 214 99.74 -1.07 -64.19
N SER A 215 98.47 -0.93 -64.56
CA SER A 215 98.06 -0.68 -65.96
C SER A 215 98.28 0.77 -66.43
N GLY A 216 98.64 1.69 -65.52
CA GLY A 216 98.82 3.12 -65.82
C GLY A 216 97.53 3.93 -65.83
N ALA A 217 96.38 3.31 -65.54
CA ALA A 217 95.08 3.98 -65.52
C ALA A 217 94.95 5.04 -64.41
N LEU A 218 95.73 4.93 -63.33
CA LEU A 218 95.78 5.91 -62.24
C LEU A 218 96.85 7.01 -62.44
N GLY A 219 97.53 7.05 -63.58
CA GLY A 219 98.62 8.00 -63.87
C GLY A 219 100.01 7.39 -63.72
N ALA A 220 101.01 8.08 -64.27
CA ALA A 220 102.39 7.59 -64.36
C ALA A 220 103.05 7.44 -62.97
N GLU A 221 102.73 8.33 -62.04
CA GLU A 221 103.25 8.31 -60.67
C GLU A 221 102.73 7.10 -59.88
N ALA A 222 101.44 6.78 -60.02
CA ALA A 222 100.81 5.64 -59.38
C ALA A 222 101.33 4.32 -59.97
N GLN A 223 101.54 4.29 -61.28
CA GLN A 223 102.15 3.15 -61.97
C GLN A 223 103.56 2.89 -61.49
N GLN A 224 104.38 3.93 -61.34
CA GLN A 224 105.75 3.80 -60.88
C GLN A 224 105.82 3.31 -59.44
N ALA A 225 105.01 3.87 -58.54
CA ALA A 225 104.90 3.41 -57.16
C ALA A 225 104.47 1.93 -57.07
N ALA A 226 103.44 1.52 -57.82
CA ALA A 226 103.00 0.12 -57.83
C ALA A 226 104.03 -0.85 -58.41
N PHE A 227 104.83 -0.39 -59.37
CA PHE A 227 105.91 -1.19 -59.95
C PHE A 227 107.09 -1.33 -58.97
N ASP A 228 107.37 -0.31 -58.18
CA ASP A 228 108.40 -0.34 -57.13
C ASP A 228 107.96 -1.22 -55.94
N ASP A 229 106.69 -1.18 -55.55
CA ASP A 229 106.09 -2.11 -54.59
C ASP A 229 106.10 -3.56 -55.10
N TYR A 230 105.80 -3.77 -56.39
CA TYR A 230 105.89 -5.10 -57.00
C TYR A 230 107.34 -5.63 -56.98
N LYS A 231 108.33 -4.80 -57.35
CA LYS A 231 109.76 -5.16 -57.29
C LYS A 231 110.19 -5.54 -55.88
N THR A 232 109.70 -4.84 -54.87
CA THR A 232 110.01 -5.07 -53.45
C THR A 232 109.12 -6.12 -52.79
N SER A 233 108.20 -6.73 -53.54
CA SER A 233 107.30 -7.75 -52.98
C SER A 233 108.05 -9.03 -52.57
N PRO A 234 107.57 -9.74 -51.52
CA PRO A 234 108.20 -10.98 -51.04
C PRO A 234 108.34 -12.08 -52.11
N GLY A 235 107.45 -12.10 -53.10
CA GLY A 235 107.52 -13.02 -54.23
C GLY A 235 108.73 -12.72 -55.13
N GLN A 236 108.96 -11.44 -55.43
CA GLN A 236 110.12 -11.00 -56.19
C GLN A 236 111.42 -11.17 -55.40
N ASP A 237 111.41 -10.95 -54.08
CA ASP A 237 112.55 -11.27 -53.21
C ASP A 237 112.88 -12.77 -53.22
N PHE A 238 111.86 -13.64 -53.14
CA PHE A 238 112.06 -15.08 -53.22
C PHE A 238 112.65 -15.50 -54.58
N PHE A 239 112.16 -14.93 -55.68
CA PHE A 239 112.74 -15.20 -57.01
C PHE A 239 114.15 -14.65 -57.15
N ARG A 240 114.44 -13.46 -56.62
CA ARG A 240 115.81 -12.90 -56.56
C ARG A 240 116.73 -13.82 -55.76
N GLN A 241 116.33 -14.25 -54.57
CA GLN A 241 117.08 -15.21 -53.75
C GLN A 241 117.25 -16.55 -54.46
N GLN A 242 116.22 -17.07 -55.14
CA GLN A 242 116.31 -18.33 -55.87
C GLN A 242 117.24 -18.21 -57.09
N GLN A 243 117.22 -17.08 -57.79
CA GLN A 243 118.14 -16.77 -58.88
C GLN A 243 119.57 -16.60 -58.39
N GLU A 244 119.80 -15.90 -57.27
CA GLU A 244 121.10 -15.80 -56.62
C GLU A 244 121.61 -17.18 -56.17
N GLN A 245 120.74 -18.02 -55.62
CA GLN A 245 121.10 -19.37 -55.19
C GLN A 245 121.31 -20.32 -56.37
N ALA A 246 120.64 -20.11 -57.51
CA ALA A 246 120.87 -20.82 -58.76
C ALA A 246 122.18 -20.36 -59.42
N LEU A 247 122.50 -19.07 -59.37
CA LEU A 247 123.78 -18.49 -59.78
C LEU A 247 124.93 -19.01 -58.91
N LEU A 248 124.73 -19.11 -57.58
CA LEU A 248 125.70 -19.69 -56.65
C LEU A 248 125.87 -21.20 -56.85
N ARG A 249 124.80 -21.93 -57.19
CA ARG A 249 124.87 -23.35 -57.54
C ARG A 249 125.52 -23.58 -58.89
N ASN A 250 125.26 -22.73 -59.89
CA ASN A 250 125.96 -22.78 -61.17
C ASN A 250 127.42 -22.34 -61.04
N SER A 251 127.75 -21.37 -60.18
CA SER A 251 129.14 -20.97 -59.92
C SER A 251 129.91 -22.03 -59.12
N ALA A 252 129.23 -22.84 -58.31
CA ALA A 252 129.80 -24.02 -57.67
C ALA A 252 129.92 -25.25 -58.61
N ALA A 253 129.03 -25.39 -59.60
CA ALA A 253 129.06 -26.48 -60.57
C ALA A 253 130.03 -26.22 -61.74
N LEU A 254 130.26 -24.95 -62.10
CA LEU A 254 131.31 -24.51 -63.03
C LEU A 254 132.59 -24.20 -62.25
N GLY A 255 133.19 -25.25 -61.71
CA GLY A 255 134.52 -25.19 -61.11
C GLY A 255 135.57 -24.70 -62.11
N GLY A 256 135.89 -23.41 -62.02
CA GLY A 256 137.18 -22.85 -62.43
C GLY A 256 137.49 -22.86 -63.93
N GLY A 257 137.17 -21.74 -64.59
CA GLY A 257 138.01 -21.19 -65.65
C GLY A 257 137.69 -21.63 -67.07
N LEU A 258 136.86 -20.84 -67.76
CA LEU A 258 137.19 -20.24 -69.05
C LEU A 258 136.03 -19.37 -69.55
N SER A 259 136.37 -18.09 -69.78
CA SER A 259 135.85 -17.22 -70.85
C SER A 259 134.34 -16.98 -70.95
N SER A 260 133.90 -15.89 -70.33
CA SER A 260 133.38 -14.70 -71.05
C SER A 260 132.58 -14.91 -72.33
N ASP A 261 131.55 -15.75 -72.32
CA ASP A 261 130.54 -15.73 -73.37
C ASP A 261 129.32 -14.94 -72.87
N GLY A 262 129.26 -13.66 -73.27
CA GLY A 262 128.16 -12.75 -72.97
C GLY A 262 126.79 -13.29 -73.39
N ARG A 263 126.74 -14.32 -74.24
CA ARG A 263 125.52 -15.01 -74.65
C ARG A 263 124.85 -15.77 -73.52
N VAL A 264 125.60 -16.29 -72.54
CA VAL A 264 125.01 -17.01 -71.40
C VAL A 264 124.41 -16.04 -70.38
N MET A 265 125.03 -14.88 -70.16
CA MET A 265 124.45 -13.81 -69.32
C MET A 265 123.25 -13.13 -70.00
N THR A 266 123.32 -12.87 -71.31
CA THR A 266 122.18 -12.33 -72.07
C THR A 266 121.04 -13.34 -72.13
N ALA A 267 121.31 -14.64 -72.34
CA ALA A 267 120.27 -15.66 -72.29
C ALA A 267 119.67 -15.86 -70.89
N LEU A 268 120.46 -15.71 -69.82
CA LEU A 268 119.95 -15.71 -68.44
C LEU A 268 119.11 -14.46 -68.13
N GLN A 269 119.49 -13.28 -68.64
CA GLN A 269 118.68 -12.06 -68.52
C GLN A 269 117.39 -12.14 -69.35
N ASP A 270 117.45 -12.66 -70.58
CA ASP A 270 116.26 -12.85 -71.43
C ASP A 270 115.30 -13.90 -70.82
N GLN A 271 115.84 -14.98 -70.24
CA GLN A 271 115.04 -15.99 -69.56
C GLN A 271 114.49 -15.49 -68.20
N ALA A 272 115.22 -14.63 -67.50
CA ALA A 272 114.74 -13.96 -66.29
C ALA A 272 113.65 -12.94 -66.63
N PHE A 273 113.79 -12.19 -67.72
CA PHE A 273 112.80 -11.22 -68.19
C PHE A 273 111.52 -11.92 -68.70
N GLY A 274 111.64 -13.02 -69.45
CA GLY A 274 110.48 -13.82 -69.87
C GLY A 274 109.74 -14.48 -68.70
N ARG A 275 110.46 -14.92 -67.66
CA ARG A 275 109.84 -15.42 -66.42
C ARG A 275 109.21 -14.31 -65.59
N ALA A 276 109.85 -13.15 -65.48
CA ALA A 276 109.32 -11.98 -64.79
C ALA A 276 108.06 -11.44 -65.49
N GLN A 277 108.02 -11.44 -66.83
CA GLN A 277 106.84 -11.07 -67.60
C GLN A 277 105.69 -12.07 -67.38
N THR A 278 105.97 -13.37 -67.41
CA THR A 278 104.96 -14.41 -67.14
C THR A 278 104.43 -14.33 -65.71
N ASP A 279 105.30 -14.08 -64.74
CA ASP A 279 104.92 -13.93 -63.32
C ASP A 279 104.13 -12.64 -63.09
N PHE A 280 104.50 -11.55 -63.76
CA PHE A 280 103.74 -10.30 -63.78
C PHE A 280 102.35 -10.53 -64.38
N ASP A 281 102.25 -11.19 -65.53
CA ASP A 281 100.98 -11.51 -66.17
C ASP A 281 100.11 -12.42 -65.27
N ASN A 282 100.72 -13.40 -64.59
CA ASN A 282 100.03 -14.26 -63.63
C ASN A 282 99.58 -13.49 -62.37
N ASN A 283 100.41 -12.58 -61.85
CA ASN A 283 100.06 -11.75 -60.71
C ASN A 283 98.95 -10.76 -61.07
N PHE A 284 99.04 -10.14 -62.26
CA PHE A 284 98.02 -9.25 -62.81
C PHE A 284 96.69 -9.99 -63.04
N ALA A 285 96.73 -11.22 -63.57
CA ALA A 285 95.55 -12.07 -63.72
C ALA A 285 94.94 -12.51 -62.36
N ARG A 286 95.78 -12.80 -61.36
CA ARG A 286 95.33 -13.08 -60.00
C ARG A 286 94.65 -11.87 -59.37
N LEU A 287 95.23 -10.67 -59.50
CA LEU A 287 94.63 -9.42 -59.04
C LEU A 287 93.28 -9.17 -59.73
N GLY A 288 93.18 -9.43 -61.04
CA GLY A 288 91.91 -9.41 -61.77
C GLY A 288 90.87 -10.36 -61.17
N SER A 289 91.24 -11.62 -60.91
CA SER A 289 90.32 -12.60 -60.30
C SER A 289 89.87 -12.24 -58.88
N ILE A 290 90.71 -11.55 -58.11
CA ILE A 290 90.39 -11.06 -56.76
C ILE A 290 89.50 -9.82 -56.84
N SER A 291 89.78 -8.91 -57.78
CA SER A 291 88.96 -7.75 -58.12
C SER A 291 87.54 -8.17 -58.54
N ASP A 292 87.42 -9.16 -59.42
CA ASP A 292 86.13 -9.72 -59.87
C ASP A 292 85.33 -10.34 -58.72
N ARG A 293 86.01 -11.04 -57.79
CA ARG A 293 85.37 -11.56 -56.57
C ARG A 293 84.89 -10.45 -55.65
N GLY A 294 85.65 -9.36 -55.52
CA GLY A 294 85.24 -8.19 -54.73
C GLY A 294 84.06 -7.44 -55.35
N ALA A 295 84.07 -7.25 -56.67
CA ALA A 295 82.94 -6.67 -57.40
C ALA A 295 81.68 -7.54 -57.27
N GLY A 296 81.82 -8.86 -57.41
CA GLY A 296 80.74 -9.82 -57.18
C GLY A 296 80.21 -9.79 -55.74
N ALA A 297 81.09 -9.69 -54.74
CA ALA A 297 80.70 -9.55 -53.33
C ALA A 297 79.95 -8.23 -53.07
N SER A 298 80.37 -7.13 -53.69
CA SER A 298 79.67 -5.83 -53.59
C SER A 298 78.27 -5.89 -54.22
N GLN A 299 78.15 -6.55 -55.37
CA GLN A 299 76.87 -6.71 -56.06
C GLN A 299 75.93 -7.65 -55.28
N ALA A 300 76.47 -8.71 -54.71
CA ALA A 300 75.75 -9.59 -53.79
C ALA A 300 75.25 -8.82 -52.55
N LEU A 301 76.10 -8.00 -51.93
CA LEU A 301 75.71 -7.17 -50.78
C LEU A 301 74.60 -6.18 -51.14
N ALA A 302 74.68 -5.51 -52.29
CA ALA A 302 73.64 -4.59 -52.76
C ALA A 302 72.30 -5.31 -53.04
N SER A 303 72.34 -6.51 -53.64
CA SER A 303 71.15 -7.33 -53.87
C SER A 303 70.50 -7.77 -52.56
N LEU A 304 71.31 -8.18 -51.59
CA LEU A 304 70.86 -8.58 -50.26
C LEU A 304 70.27 -7.39 -49.50
N GLN A 305 70.89 -6.22 -49.59
CA GLN A 305 70.38 -4.99 -48.97
C GLN A 305 69.03 -4.56 -49.57
N THR A 306 68.84 -4.72 -50.88
CA THR A 306 67.56 -4.47 -51.55
C THR A 306 66.49 -5.47 -51.12
N SER A 307 66.84 -6.76 -51.03
CA SER A 307 65.93 -7.82 -50.57
C SER A 307 65.50 -7.63 -49.11
N LEU A 308 66.43 -7.26 -48.23
CA LEU A 308 66.13 -6.96 -46.82
C LEU A 308 65.26 -5.70 -46.68
N ALA A 309 65.48 -4.67 -47.50
CA ALA A 309 64.62 -3.49 -47.51
C ALA A 309 63.19 -3.82 -47.97
N GLN A 310 63.04 -4.68 -48.98
CA GLN A 310 61.73 -5.19 -49.40
C GLN A 310 61.06 -6.00 -48.28
N SER A 311 61.81 -6.86 -47.59
CA SER A 311 61.31 -7.62 -46.45
C SER A 311 60.82 -6.71 -45.32
N GLY A 312 61.56 -5.65 -45.00
CA GLY A 312 61.13 -4.63 -44.02
C GLY A 312 59.83 -3.93 -44.46
N GLY A 313 59.74 -3.54 -45.73
CA GLY A 313 58.50 -2.95 -46.29
C GLY A 313 57.30 -3.90 -46.21
N ASN A 314 57.50 -5.19 -46.48
CA ASN A 314 56.46 -6.21 -46.38
C ASN A 314 55.98 -6.40 -44.93
N ILE A 315 56.90 -6.37 -43.95
CA ILE A 315 56.56 -6.44 -42.52
C ILE A 315 55.70 -5.24 -42.11
N GLU A 316 56.10 -4.03 -42.50
CA GLU A 316 55.34 -2.81 -42.19
C GLU A 316 53.93 -2.84 -42.82
N GLN A 317 53.81 -3.31 -44.06
CA GLN A 317 52.52 -3.47 -44.71
C GLN A 317 51.64 -4.51 -44.02
N ALA A 318 52.20 -5.67 -43.67
CA ALA A 318 51.49 -6.72 -42.95
C ALA A 318 51.03 -6.23 -41.57
N MET A 319 51.88 -5.45 -40.88
CA MET A 319 51.53 -4.84 -39.60
C MET A 319 50.40 -3.82 -39.75
N ALA A 320 50.45 -2.96 -40.76
CA ALA A 320 49.39 -1.98 -41.01
C ALA A 320 48.03 -2.69 -41.25
N GLN A 321 48.03 -3.80 -41.99
CA GLN A 321 46.83 -4.62 -42.21
C GLN A 321 46.34 -5.27 -40.91
N ALA A 322 47.25 -5.84 -40.11
CA ALA A 322 46.90 -6.46 -38.83
C ALA A 322 46.32 -5.45 -37.84
N LEU A 323 46.91 -4.25 -37.71
CA LEU A 323 46.41 -3.17 -36.88
C LEU A 323 45.05 -2.65 -37.36
N GLY A 324 44.84 -2.57 -38.68
CA GLY A 324 43.55 -2.24 -39.27
C GLY A 324 42.46 -3.24 -38.88
N GLY A 325 42.77 -4.54 -39.01
CA GLY A 325 41.87 -5.62 -38.60
C GLY A 325 41.56 -5.61 -37.09
N LEU A 326 42.57 -5.36 -36.25
CA LEU A 326 42.41 -5.27 -34.81
C LEU A 326 41.54 -4.07 -34.39
N SER A 327 41.70 -2.92 -35.07
CA SER A 327 40.87 -1.73 -34.86
C SER A 327 39.40 -2.00 -35.24
N GLN A 328 39.17 -2.65 -36.38
CA GLN A 328 37.83 -3.04 -36.82
C GLN A 328 37.19 -4.02 -35.83
N TRP A 329 37.94 -5.04 -35.38
CA TRP A 329 37.47 -5.99 -34.37
C TRP A 329 37.01 -5.28 -33.09
N LYS A 330 37.83 -4.37 -32.55
CA LYS A 330 37.47 -3.58 -31.37
C LYS A 330 36.19 -2.78 -31.60
N GLY A 331 36.08 -2.12 -32.76
CA GLY A 331 34.89 -1.37 -33.14
C GLY A 331 33.62 -2.24 -33.15
N SER A 332 33.68 -3.41 -33.78
CA SER A 332 32.58 -4.36 -33.81
C SER A 332 32.19 -4.87 -32.44
N GLN A 333 33.16 -5.22 -31.58
CA GLN A 333 32.88 -5.71 -30.23
C GLN A 333 32.23 -4.64 -29.35
N LEU A 334 32.75 -3.41 -29.37
CA LEU A 334 32.14 -2.30 -28.61
C LEU A 334 30.74 -1.94 -29.12
N SER A 335 30.52 -2.03 -30.44
CA SER A 335 29.18 -1.84 -31.02
C SER A 335 28.19 -2.89 -30.52
N ASN A 336 28.57 -4.17 -30.53
CA ASN A 336 27.75 -5.27 -30.02
C ASN A 336 27.44 -5.11 -28.53
N ILE A 337 28.42 -4.73 -27.71
CA ILE A 337 28.22 -4.46 -26.28
C ILE A 337 27.18 -3.35 -26.08
N ASN A 338 27.29 -2.25 -26.83
CA ASN A 338 26.36 -1.13 -26.72
C ASN A 338 24.95 -1.50 -27.18
N GLN A 339 24.81 -2.30 -28.25
CA GLN A 339 23.52 -2.77 -28.74
C GLN A 339 22.84 -3.69 -27.72
N ASN A 340 23.59 -4.66 -27.16
CA ASN A 340 23.07 -5.57 -26.14
C ASN A 340 22.66 -4.82 -24.87
N TYR A 341 23.48 -3.85 -24.43
CA TYR A 341 23.12 -2.97 -23.32
C TYR A 341 21.83 -2.18 -23.60
N GLY A 342 21.70 -1.60 -24.80
CA GLY A 342 20.49 -0.87 -25.21
C GLY A 342 19.24 -1.75 -25.18
N ASN A 343 19.33 -2.97 -25.72
CA ASN A 343 18.23 -3.94 -25.72
C ASN A 343 17.85 -4.38 -24.31
N ALA A 344 18.84 -4.68 -23.46
CA ALA A 344 18.60 -5.04 -22.07
C ALA A 344 17.96 -3.88 -21.28
N MET A 345 18.44 -2.65 -21.48
CA MET A 345 17.90 -1.46 -20.83
C MET A 345 16.45 -1.18 -21.26
N ALA A 346 16.15 -1.35 -22.55
CA ALA A 346 14.79 -1.24 -23.06
C ALA A 346 13.87 -2.30 -22.40
N GLY A 347 14.32 -3.55 -22.33
CA GLY A 347 13.58 -4.62 -21.65
C GLY A 347 13.29 -4.32 -20.18
N VAL A 348 14.28 -3.81 -19.44
CA VAL A 348 14.14 -3.38 -18.04
C VAL A 348 13.10 -2.27 -17.90
N ASN A 349 13.11 -1.26 -18.79
CA ASN A 349 12.11 -0.18 -18.76
C ASN A 349 10.69 -0.66 -19.07
N THR A 350 10.53 -1.53 -20.07
CA THR A 350 9.21 -2.10 -20.43
C THR A 350 8.66 -2.98 -19.30
N ALA A 351 9.52 -3.79 -18.69
CA ALA A 351 9.15 -4.61 -17.54
C ALA A 351 8.76 -3.74 -16.32
N GLN A 352 9.50 -2.65 -16.07
CA GLN A 352 9.16 -1.69 -15.02
C GLN A 352 7.78 -1.08 -15.24
N GLY A 353 7.50 -0.56 -16.44
CA GLY A 353 6.21 0.03 -16.77
C GLY A 353 5.06 -0.98 -16.63
N SER A 354 5.28 -2.23 -17.05
CA SER A 354 4.28 -3.30 -16.92
C SER A 354 4.02 -3.68 -15.46
N ALA A 355 5.06 -3.76 -14.63
CA ALA A 355 4.94 -4.06 -13.21
C ALA A 355 4.18 -2.96 -12.46
N ILE A 356 4.49 -1.68 -12.73
CA ILE A 356 3.79 -0.54 -12.16
C ILE A 356 2.32 -0.52 -12.62
N GLY A 357 2.06 -0.68 -13.92
CA GLY A 357 0.70 -0.68 -14.45
C GLY A 357 -0.17 -1.82 -13.89
N ASN A 358 0.40 -3.00 -13.66
CA ASN A 358 -0.31 -4.10 -12.99
C ASN A 358 -0.59 -3.78 -11.52
N LEU A 359 0.36 -3.17 -10.81
CA LEU A 359 0.18 -2.75 -9.42
C LEU A 359 -0.93 -1.69 -9.30
N GLU A 360 -0.94 -0.69 -10.18
CA GLU A 360 -1.96 0.37 -10.22
C GLU A 360 -3.36 -0.22 -10.48
N GLN A 361 -3.50 -1.17 -11.41
CA GLN A 361 -4.78 -1.83 -11.67
C GLN A 361 -5.27 -2.64 -10.48
N GLN A 362 -4.37 -3.38 -9.81
CA GLN A 362 -4.73 -4.15 -8.62
C GLN A 362 -5.16 -3.25 -7.47
N TYR A 363 -4.40 -2.17 -7.21
CA TYR A 363 -4.75 -1.18 -6.20
C TYR A 363 -6.10 -0.51 -6.50
N GLY A 364 -6.31 -0.07 -7.74
CA GLY A 364 -7.58 0.54 -8.16
C GLY A 364 -8.77 -0.42 -8.01
N GLY A 365 -8.60 -1.70 -8.36
CA GLY A 365 -9.62 -2.73 -8.18
C GLY A 365 -9.97 -2.98 -6.72
N GLN A 366 -8.96 -3.17 -5.86
CA GLN A 366 -9.16 -3.38 -4.42
C GLN A 366 -9.81 -2.18 -3.74
N MET A 367 -9.41 -0.96 -4.13
CA MET A 367 -10.01 0.26 -3.58
C MET A 367 -11.47 0.40 -4.03
N ALA A 368 -11.78 0.11 -5.29
CA ALA A 368 -13.16 0.14 -5.78
C ALA A 368 -14.06 -0.87 -5.04
N ASP A 369 -13.56 -2.08 -4.77
CA ASP A 369 -14.26 -3.08 -3.98
C ASP A 369 -14.48 -2.61 -2.53
N LEU A 370 -13.46 -2.01 -1.90
CA LEU A 370 -13.58 -1.46 -0.56
C LEU A 370 -14.67 -0.37 -0.46
N TYR A 371 -14.70 0.57 -1.41
CA TYR A 371 -15.75 1.62 -1.45
C TYR A 371 -17.14 1.02 -1.67
N ARG A 372 -17.26 0.00 -2.52
CA ARG A 372 -18.53 -0.70 -2.78
C ARG A 372 -19.04 -1.40 -1.52
N ASP A 373 -18.18 -2.14 -0.83
CA ASP A 373 -18.54 -2.87 0.39
C ASP A 373 -18.89 -1.93 1.53
N TYR A 374 -18.16 -0.81 1.65
CA TYR A 374 -18.51 0.28 2.56
C TYR A 374 -19.90 0.83 2.23
N GLY A 375 -20.17 1.21 0.98
CA GLY A 375 -21.47 1.73 0.56
C GLY A 375 -22.63 0.77 0.87
N ASN A 376 -22.45 -0.52 0.59
CA ASN A 376 -23.44 -1.56 0.91
C ASN A 376 -23.70 -1.70 2.41
N THR A 377 -22.63 -1.68 3.22
CA THR A 377 -22.74 -1.79 4.67
C THR A 377 -23.47 -0.58 5.26
N MET A 378 -23.11 0.63 4.82
CA MET A 378 -23.75 1.85 5.29
C MET A 378 -25.22 1.94 4.88
N ALA A 379 -25.56 1.49 3.68
CA ALA A 379 -26.95 1.41 3.24
C ALA A 379 -27.75 0.42 4.13
N GLY A 380 -27.16 -0.75 4.43
CA GLY A 380 -27.77 -1.74 5.32
C GLY A 380 -27.99 -1.23 6.74
N LEU A 381 -27.01 -0.53 7.31
CA LEU A 381 -27.12 0.09 8.64
C LEU A 381 -28.26 1.12 8.69
N ASN A 382 -28.31 2.05 7.73
CA ASN A 382 -29.37 3.06 7.67
C ASN A 382 -30.77 2.43 7.54
N LEU A 383 -30.91 1.38 6.72
CA LEU A 383 -32.16 0.67 6.58
C LEU A 383 -32.60 0.02 7.90
N ALA A 384 -31.69 -0.70 8.56
CA ALA A 384 -31.96 -1.35 9.85
C ALA A 384 -32.31 -0.34 10.95
N GLN A 385 -31.70 0.84 10.94
CA GLN A 385 -32.06 1.96 11.82
C GLN A 385 -33.50 2.39 11.59
N GLY A 386 -33.87 2.63 10.33
CA GLY A 386 -35.22 3.04 9.95
C GLY A 386 -36.29 2.02 10.36
N GLU A 387 -36.06 0.73 10.08
CA GLU A 387 -36.98 -0.35 10.44
C GLU A 387 -37.18 -0.45 11.96
N THR A 388 -36.09 -0.36 12.74
CA THR A 388 -36.18 -0.44 14.20
C THR A 388 -36.90 0.76 14.80
N MET A 389 -36.62 1.98 14.31
CA MET A 389 -37.31 3.20 14.75
C MET A 389 -38.80 3.16 14.42
N ALA A 390 -39.18 2.75 13.22
CA ALA A 390 -40.58 2.57 12.85
C ALA A 390 -41.28 1.53 13.74
N GLY A 391 -40.59 0.44 14.08
CA GLY A 391 -41.10 -0.58 14.99
C GLY A 391 -41.33 -0.06 16.42
N LEU A 392 -40.39 0.74 16.95
CA LEU A 392 -40.55 1.39 18.25
C LEU A 392 -41.76 2.35 18.23
N ASP A 393 -41.84 3.26 17.26
CA ASP A 393 -42.93 4.24 17.15
C ASP A 393 -44.31 3.55 17.08
N LEU A 394 -44.42 2.46 16.31
CA LEU A 394 -45.65 1.67 16.22
C LEU A 394 -46.01 0.99 17.55
N SER A 395 -45.03 0.42 18.25
CA SER A 395 -45.22 -0.19 19.56
C SER A 395 -45.70 0.82 20.60
N GLN A 396 -45.14 2.03 20.56
CA GLN A 396 -45.57 3.14 21.42
C GLN A 396 -47.03 3.50 21.15
N GLY A 397 -47.39 3.72 19.89
CA GLY A 397 -48.76 4.05 19.50
C GLY A 397 -49.77 3.00 19.96
N ASN A 398 -49.47 1.71 19.78
CA ASN A 398 -50.35 0.62 20.20
C ASN A 398 -50.53 0.56 21.72
N THR A 399 -49.46 0.77 22.48
CA THR A 399 -49.53 0.73 23.94
C THR A 399 -50.31 1.91 24.51
N LEU A 400 -50.07 3.12 24.00
CA LEU A 400 -50.82 4.32 24.40
C LEU A 400 -52.31 4.21 24.06
N ALA A 401 -52.64 3.69 22.87
CA ALA A 401 -54.02 3.42 22.48
C ALA A 401 -54.69 2.39 23.42
N GLY A 402 -53.97 1.34 23.80
CA GLY A 402 -54.43 0.35 24.77
C GLY A 402 -54.71 0.93 26.16
N LEU A 403 -53.81 1.78 26.67
CA LEU A 403 -54.00 2.50 27.94
C LEU A 403 -55.24 3.40 27.89
N GLN A 404 -55.43 4.13 26.79
CA GLN A 404 -56.56 5.03 26.62
C GLN A 404 -57.89 4.27 26.59
N LEU A 405 -57.95 3.15 25.84
CA LEU A 405 -59.13 2.28 25.80
C LEU A 405 -59.46 1.68 27.18
N SER A 406 -58.44 1.24 27.92
CA SER A 406 -58.61 0.71 29.28
C SER A 406 -59.15 1.77 30.24
N GLN A 407 -58.60 2.98 30.20
CA GLN A 407 -59.08 4.11 31.00
C GLN A 407 -60.56 4.42 30.68
N GLY A 408 -60.90 4.52 29.39
CA GLY A 408 -62.27 4.77 28.95
C GLY A 408 -63.25 3.71 29.46
N GLY A 409 -62.85 2.43 29.42
CA GLY A 409 -63.66 1.33 29.96
C GLY A 409 -63.86 1.42 31.48
N GLN A 410 -62.81 1.78 32.24
CA GLN A 410 -62.91 1.95 33.69
C GLN A 410 -63.79 3.14 34.09
N LEU A 411 -63.67 4.27 33.40
CA LEU A 411 -64.52 5.45 33.62
C LEU A 411 -65.98 5.15 33.30
N SER A 412 -66.26 4.46 32.18
CA SER A 412 -67.62 4.06 31.81
C SER A 412 -68.25 3.12 32.85
N ASN A 413 -67.49 2.12 33.33
CA ASN A 413 -67.96 1.22 34.38
C ASN A 413 -68.21 1.96 35.71
N SER A 414 -67.34 2.89 36.07
CA SER A 414 -67.51 3.74 37.26
C SER A 414 -68.78 4.58 37.17
N ALA A 415 -69.02 5.23 36.03
CA ALA A 415 -70.21 6.04 35.78
C ALA A 415 -71.50 5.20 35.84
N ASN A 416 -71.50 4.00 35.25
CA ASN A 416 -72.64 3.08 35.29
C ASN A 416 -72.95 2.61 36.73
N ASN A 417 -71.93 2.22 37.49
CA ASN A 417 -72.10 1.79 38.88
C ASN A 417 -72.66 2.91 39.75
N TYR A 418 -72.15 4.13 39.56
CA TYR A 418 -72.66 5.31 40.24
C TYR A 418 -74.12 5.61 39.88
N GLY A 419 -74.46 5.62 38.59
CA GLY A 419 -75.83 5.84 38.12
C GLY A 419 -76.82 4.83 38.70
N ASN A 420 -76.43 3.55 38.75
CA ASN A 420 -77.22 2.49 39.37
C ASN A 420 -77.41 2.69 40.88
N ALA A 421 -76.36 3.12 41.58
CA ALA A 421 -76.43 3.40 43.01
C ALA A 421 -77.39 4.57 43.33
N LEU A 422 -77.31 5.66 42.56
CA LEU A 422 -78.24 6.79 42.70
C LEU A 422 -79.70 6.39 42.39
N ALA A 423 -79.93 5.64 41.31
CA ALA A 423 -81.25 5.15 40.96
C ALA A 423 -81.83 4.26 42.07
N GLY A 424 -81.00 3.41 42.68
CA GLY A 424 -81.36 2.60 43.84
C GLY A 424 -81.74 3.44 45.07
N LEU A 425 -80.95 4.46 45.40
CA LEU A 425 -81.27 5.40 46.50
C LEU A 425 -82.59 6.12 46.26
N ALA A 426 -82.80 6.66 45.06
CA ALA A 426 -84.03 7.37 44.70
C ALA A 426 -85.26 6.46 44.81
N THR A 427 -85.15 5.22 44.31
CA THR A 427 -86.23 4.22 44.38
C THR A 427 -86.58 3.85 45.82
N ASN A 428 -85.56 3.60 46.65
CA ASN A 428 -85.77 3.26 48.06
C ASN A 428 -86.39 4.42 48.85
N ASN A 429 -85.93 5.65 48.60
CA ASN A 429 -86.50 6.84 49.22
C ASN A 429 -87.98 7.01 48.84
N ALA A 430 -88.31 6.90 47.55
CA ALA A 430 -89.68 6.99 47.07
C ALA A 430 -90.60 5.94 47.72
N ASN A 431 -90.15 4.69 47.81
CA ASN A 431 -90.90 3.61 48.46
C ASN A 431 -91.14 3.89 49.96
N ASN A 432 -90.11 4.37 50.67
CA ASN A 432 -90.21 4.69 52.09
C ASN A 432 -91.16 5.87 52.34
N VAL A 433 -91.09 6.94 51.53
CA VAL A 433 -92.01 8.07 51.60
C VAL A 433 -93.44 7.62 51.34
N ALA A 434 -93.68 6.83 50.29
CA ALA A 434 -95.01 6.30 49.97
C ALA A 434 -95.59 5.46 51.11
N ASN A 435 -94.77 4.58 51.72
CA ASN A 435 -95.18 3.78 52.88
C ASN A 435 -95.50 4.65 54.11
N MET A 436 -94.71 5.68 54.37
CA MET A 436 -94.98 6.61 55.47
C MET A 436 -96.27 7.41 55.25
N GLN A 437 -96.52 7.88 54.03
CA GLN A 437 -97.76 8.57 53.67
C GLN A 437 -98.99 7.65 53.81
N ALA A 438 -98.88 6.39 53.40
CA ALA A 438 -99.95 5.41 53.58
C ALA A 438 -100.23 5.15 55.07
N ASN A 439 -99.19 4.99 55.89
CA ASN A 439 -99.31 4.80 57.33
C ASN A 439 -99.88 6.05 58.03
N GLN A 440 -99.49 7.25 57.60
CA GLN A 440 -100.06 8.52 58.05
C GLN A 440 -101.56 8.58 57.77
N GLY A 441 -101.97 8.27 56.54
CA GLY A 441 -103.39 8.22 56.17
C GLY A 441 -104.20 7.24 57.03
N ASN A 442 -103.66 6.05 57.27
CA ASN A 442 -104.28 5.07 58.17
C ASN A 442 -104.36 5.55 59.62
N ALA A 443 -103.30 6.18 60.14
CA ALA A 443 -103.27 6.70 61.49
C ALA A 443 -104.28 7.84 61.69
N ILE A 444 -104.37 8.76 60.73
CA ILE A 444 -105.36 9.86 60.75
C ILE A 444 -106.78 9.29 60.65
N GLY A 445 -107.04 8.37 59.71
CA GLY A 445 -108.36 7.75 59.57
C GLY A 445 -108.81 7.01 60.83
N ASN A 446 -107.90 6.34 61.55
CA ASN A 446 -108.21 5.71 62.83
C ASN A 446 -108.52 6.73 63.94
N ILE A 447 -107.86 7.90 63.94
CA ILE A 447 -108.14 8.99 64.88
C ILE A 447 -109.48 9.66 64.57
N GLU A 448 -109.87 9.75 63.31
CA GLU A 448 -111.14 10.37 62.89
C GLU A 448 -112.36 9.49 63.17
N ILE A 449 -112.23 8.17 63.02
CA ILE A 449 -113.29 7.17 63.24
C ILE A 449 -113.44 6.79 64.72
N GLY A 450 -112.37 6.87 65.50
CA GLY A 450 -112.36 6.68 66.96
C GLY A 450 -112.92 7.88 67.73
#